data_AF-A0A2J6XTD5-F1
#
_entry.id   AF-A0A2J6XTD5-F1
#
_cell.length_a   1.000
_cell.length_b   1.000
_cell.length_c   1.000
_cell.angle_alpha   90.00
_cell.angle_beta   90.00
_cell.angle_gamma   90.00
#
_symmetry.space_group_name_H-M   'P 1'
#
loop_
_entity.id
_entity.type
_entity.pdbx_description
1 polymer ?
#
loop_
_entity_poly.entity_id
_entity_poly.type
_entity_poly.pdbx_seq_one_letter_code
_entity_poly.pdbx_strand_id
1 'polypeptide(L)'
;MKPNSLPKQYPYVLNDEQVFRLLKACPKKPFKDFRNYTIILKFLDTGIRLSELLNLTVNDVNLIKRSLQNMGRVVKIERFIL
;
A
#
# COMPACT_ATOMS: atom_id res chain seq x y z
N MET A 1 39.87 -8.29 3.16
CA MET A 1 38.58 -8.56 3.84
C MET A 1 37.59 -9.07 2.81
N LYS A 2 37.06 -10.29 2.94
CA LYS A 2 35.94 -10.75 2.09
C LYS A 2 34.68 -10.03 2.57
N PRO A 3 33.84 -9.45 1.68
CA PRO A 3 32.58 -8.88 2.10
C PRO A 3 31.73 -10.01 2.69
N ASN A 4 31.18 -9.77 3.88
CA ASN A 4 30.27 -10.69 4.52
C ASN A 4 28.94 -10.66 3.74
N SER A 5 28.83 -11.44 2.67
CA SER A 5 27.59 -11.51 1.89
C SER A 5 26.58 -12.29 2.71
N LEU A 6 25.66 -11.58 3.34
CA LEU A 6 24.48 -12.20 3.93
C LEU A 6 23.81 -13.09 2.87
N PRO A 7 23.30 -14.28 3.23
CA PRO A 7 22.55 -15.10 2.30
C PRO A 7 21.41 -14.24 1.73
N LYS A 8 21.27 -14.21 0.40
CA LYS A 8 20.22 -13.47 -0.30
C LYS A 8 18.87 -14.11 0.01
N GLN A 9 18.24 -13.73 1.11
CA GLN A 9 16.88 -14.11 1.40
C GLN A 9 15.93 -13.13 0.72
N TYR A 10 15.13 -13.63 -0.22
CA TYR A 10 14.08 -12.84 -0.83
C TYR A 10 12.92 -12.64 0.16
N PRO A 11 12.24 -11.48 0.11
CA PRO A 11 11.06 -11.27 0.92
C PRO A 11 9.97 -12.26 0.53
N TYR A 12 9.15 -12.63 1.51
CA TYR A 12 7.96 -13.44 1.25
C TYR A 12 6.97 -12.67 0.36
N VAL A 13 6.47 -13.33 -0.68
CA VAL A 13 5.48 -12.76 -1.60
C VAL A 13 4.13 -13.41 -1.35
N LEU A 14 3.11 -12.58 -1.13
CA LEU A 14 1.73 -13.04 -0.96
C LEU A 14 1.20 -13.59 -2.28
N ASN A 15 0.51 -14.73 -2.22
CA ASN A 15 -0.29 -15.21 -3.35
C ASN A 15 -1.68 -14.53 -3.39
N ASP A 16 -2.40 -14.67 -4.49
CA ASP A 16 -3.69 -14.00 -4.70
C ASP A 16 -4.74 -14.38 -3.64
N GLU A 17 -4.75 -15.63 -3.19
CA GLU A 17 -5.67 -16.09 -2.15
C GLU A 17 -5.37 -15.40 -0.80
N GLN A 18 -4.10 -15.22 -0.47
CA GLN A 18 -3.68 -14.51 0.73
C GLN A 18 -4.00 -13.02 0.66
N VAL A 19 -3.79 -12.39 -0.50
CA VAL A 19 -4.21 -11.01 -0.75
C VAL A 19 -5.71 -10.86 -0.54
N PHE A 20 -6.51 -11.78 -1.07
CA PHE A 20 -7.95 -11.76 -0.93
C PHE A 20 -8.41 -11.98 0.52
N ARG A 21 -7.77 -12.91 1.24
CA ARG A 21 -8.02 -13.13 2.68
C ARG A 21 -7.69 -11.89 3.50
N LEU A 22 -6.58 -11.21 3.20
CA LEU A 22 -6.17 -9.99 3.87
C LEU A 22 -7.20 -8.86 3.67
N LEU A 23 -7.70 -8.69 2.44
CA LEU A 23 -8.74 -7.71 2.15
C LEU A 23 -10.07 -8.06 2.83
N LYS A 24 -10.44 -9.33 2.88
CA LYS A 24 -11.67 -9.81 3.57
C LYS A 24 -11.62 -9.63 5.09
N ALA A 25 -10.44 -9.65 5.69
CA ALA A 25 -10.28 -9.45 7.12
C ALA A 25 -10.66 -8.02 7.58
N CYS A 26 -10.72 -7.05 6.65
CA CYS A 26 -11.15 -5.68 6.92
C CYS A 26 -12.50 -5.40 6.25
N PRO A 27 -13.64 -5.64 6.93
CA PRO A 27 -14.95 -5.34 6.37
C PRO A 27 -15.11 -3.84 6.09
N LYS A 28 -15.92 -3.46 5.10
CA LYS A 28 -16.11 -2.06 4.69
C LYS A 28 -16.96 -1.24 5.69
N LYS A 29 -17.33 -1.81 6.83
CA LYS A 29 -18.06 -1.18 7.94
C LYS A 29 -17.65 -1.83 9.26
N PRO A 30 -17.57 -1.08 10.37
CA PRO A 30 -17.72 0.38 10.51
C PRO A 30 -16.54 1.19 9.91
N PHE A 31 -16.55 2.52 10.02
CA PHE A 31 -15.56 3.41 9.38
C PHE A 31 -14.09 3.03 9.66
N LYS A 32 -13.78 2.56 10.87
CA LYS A 32 -12.44 2.09 11.24
C LYS A 32 -11.94 0.97 10.32
N ASP A 33 -12.81 0.02 9.98
CA ASP A 33 -12.44 -1.12 9.15
C ASP A 33 -12.41 -0.72 7.67
N PHE A 34 -13.26 0.23 7.26
CA PHE A 34 -13.16 0.84 5.93
C PHE A 34 -11.83 1.59 5.73
N ARG A 35 -11.37 2.33 6.75
CA ARG A 35 -10.05 2.96 6.74
C ARG A 35 -8.94 1.91 6.64
N ASN A 36 -9.00 0.84 7.44
CA ASN A 36 -8.00 -0.22 7.43
C ASN A 36 -7.96 -0.94 6.06
N TYR A 37 -9.13 -1.23 5.49
CA TYR A 37 -9.27 -1.75 4.13
C TYR A 37 -8.59 -0.84 3.10
N THR A 38 -8.81 0.46 3.19
CA THR A 38 -8.21 1.45 2.28
C THR A 38 -6.70 1.51 2.41
N ILE A 39 -6.17 1.42 3.64
CA ILE A 39 -4.72 1.36 3.92
C ILE A 39 -4.09 0.10 3.29
N ILE A 40 -4.69 -1.07 3.51
CA ILE A 40 -4.21 -2.33 2.93
C ILE A 40 -4.25 -2.27 1.40
N LEU A 41 -5.34 -1.77 0.84
CA LEU A 41 -5.48 -1.61 -0.61
C LEU A 41 -4.38 -0.70 -1.18
N LYS A 42 -4.01 0.38 -0.48
CA LYS A 42 -2.93 1.28 -0.90
C LYS A 42 -1.56 0.61 -0.87
N PHE A 43 -1.27 -0.23 0.12
CA PHE A 43 -0.04 -1.02 0.12
C PHE A 43 0.03 -1.96 -1.08
N LEU A 44 -1.08 -2.65 -1.38
CA LEU A 44 -1.14 -3.63 -2.47
C LEU A 44 -1.12 -3.00 -3.86
N ASP A 45 -1.73 -1.82 -4.01
CA ASP A 45 -1.86 -1.14 -5.30
C ASP A 45 -0.60 -0.36 -5.66
N THR A 46 -0.06 0.38 -4.70
CA THR A 46 0.99 1.38 -4.99
C THR A 46 2.38 0.99 -4.47
N GLY A 47 2.46 0.03 -3.54
CA GLY A 47 3.72 -0.30 -2.86
C GLY A 47 4.28 0.84 -2.01
N ILE A 48 3.45 1.83 -1.62
CA ILE A 48 3.85 2.96 -0.77
C ILE A 48 4.44 2.47 0.56
N ARG A 49 5.47 3.16 1.09
CA ARG A 49 6.02 2.82 2.40
C ARG A 49 5.10 3.30 3.52
N LEU A 50 5.14 2.61 4.67
CA LEU A 50 4.37 3.00 5.85
C LEU A 50 4.62 4.46 6.27
N SER A 51 5.88 4.91 6.28
CA SER A 51 6.23 6.28 6.63
C SER A 51 5.68 7.32 5.64
N GLU A 52 5.61 7.00 4.35
CA GLU A 52 5.04 7.87 3.33
C GLU A 52 3.52 7.94 3.47
N LEU A 53 2.87 6.82 3.76
CA LEU A 53 1.42 6.72 3.99
C LEU A 53 0.98 7.50 5.24
N LEU A 54 1.75 7.41 6.34
CA LEU A 54 1.44 8.11 7.59
C LEU A 54 1.51 9.63 7.47
N ASN A 55 2.30 10.14 6.52
CA ASN A 55 2.46 11.56 6.27
C ASN A 55 1.55 12.11 5.16
N LEU A 56 0.66 11.30 4.59
CA LEU A 56 -0.28 11.76 3.56
C LEU A 56 -1.37 12.65 4.17
N THR A 57 -1.59 13.79 3.53
CA THR A 57 -2.68 14.73 3.80
C THR A 57 -3.74 14.67 2.70
N VAL A 58 -4.89 15.30 2.92
CA VAL A 58 -5.96 15.38 1.90
C VAL A 58 -5.49 16.13 0.64
N ASN A 59 -4.59 17.11 0.79
CA ASN A 59 -4.06 17.90 -0.32
C ASN A 59 -3.14 17.09 -1.24
N ASP A 60 -2.59 15.99 -0.74
CA ASP A 60 -1.71 15.10 -1.47
C ASP A 60 -2.47 14.12 -2.37
N VAL A 61 -3.81 14.07 -2.24
CA VAL A 61 -4.66 13.12 -2.96
C VAL A 61 -5.32 13.81 -4.15
N ASN A 62 -4.95 13.38 -5.37
CA ASN A 62 -5.65 13.79 -6.58
C ASN A 62 -6.48 12.63 -7.13
N LEU A 63 -7.78 12.65 -6.86
CA LEU A 63 -8.70 11.60 -7.31
C LEU A 63 -8.98 11.64 -8.82
N ILE A 64 -8.91 12.81 -9.46
CA ILE A 64 -9.10 12.96 -10.91
C ILE A 64 -7.92 12.32 -11.65
N LYS A 65 -6.69 12.67 -11.24
CA LYS A 65 -5.44 12.14 -11.82
C LYS A 65 -5.08 10.75 -11.28
N ARG A 66 -5.82 10.27 -10.28
CA ARG A 66 -5.58 8.99 -9.59
C ARG A 66 -4.14 8.88 -9.09
N SER A 67 -3.69 9.90 -8.36
CA SER A 67 -2.32 9.99 -7.88
C SER A 67 -2.24 10.49 -6.44
N LEU A 68 -1.22 10.03 -5.73
CA LEU A 68 -0.79 10.52 -4.42
C LEU A 68 0.53 11.27 -4.59
N GLN A 69 0.66 12.47 -4.01
CA GLN A 69 1.88 13.25 -4.10
C GLN A 69 2.38 13.62 -2.70
N ASN A 70 3.50 13.04 -2.26
CA ASN A 70 4.10 13.37 -0.97
C ASN A 70 5.58 13.73 -1.15
N MET A 71 6.03 14.85 -0.59
CA MET A 71 7.42 15.36 -0.63
C MET A 71 8.07 15.24 -2.04
N GLY A 72 7.37 15.70 -3.07
CA GLY A 72 7.88 15.70 -4.46
C GLY A 72 7.83 14.35 -5.18
N ARG A 73 7.38 13.27 -4.52
CA ARG A 73 7.18 11.96 -5.13
C ARG A 73 5.72 11.78 -5.52
N VAL A 74 5.46 11.47 -6.79
CA VAL A 74 4.14 11.14 -7.30
C VAL A 74 4.02 9.63 -7.45
N VAL A 75 2.98 9.05 -6.84
CA VAL A 75 2.65 7.63 -6.95
C VAL A 75 1.28 7.50 -7.62
N LYS A 76 1.20 6.68 -8.67
CA LYS A 76 -0.03 6.47 -9.43
C LYS A 76 -0.81 5.30 -8.83
N ILE A 77 -2.12 5.44 -8.79
CA ILE A 77 -3.07 4.40 -8.36
C ILE A 77 -3.43 3.61 -9.63
N GLU A 78 -3.00 2.35 -9.75
CA GLU A 78 -3.13 1.56 -10.98
C GLU A 78 -4.28 0.56 -10.94
N ARG A 79 -4.44 -0.14 -9.81
CA ARG A 79 -5.51 -1.11 -9.57
C ARG A 79 -6.78 -0.38 -9.13
N PHE A 80 -7.65 -0.21 -10.10
CA PHE A 80 -9.07 -0.05 -9.87
C PHE A 80 -9.61 -1.38 -9.28
N ILE A 81 -9.61 -1.51 -7.95
CA ILE A 81 -10.54 -2.42 -7.29
C ILE A 81 -11.72 -1.59 -6.81
N LEU A 82 -12.57 -1.21 -7.76
CA LEU A 82 -14.02 -1.03 -7.64
C LEU A 82 -14.66 -1.21 -9.02
#